data_AF-A0A1B7ZE26-F1
#
_entry.id   AF-A0A1B7ZE26-F1
#
_cell.length_a   1.000
_cell.length_b   1.000
_cell.length_c   1.000
_cell.angle_alpha   90.00
_cell.angle_beta   90.00
_cell.angle_gamma   90.00
#
_symmetry.space_group_name_H-M   'P 1'
#
loop_
_entity.id
_entity.type
_entity.pdbx_description
1 polymer ?
#
loop_
_entity_poly.entity_id
_entity_poly.type
_entity_poly.pdbx_seq_one_letter_code
_entity_poly.pdbx_strand_id
1 'polypeptide(L)' 'MTILSTFLAIGAPQIILVVVVVLLLFGGKKIPELMRGLGSGIKEFKDASKEDEKLEEKKKE' A
#
# COMPACT_ATOMS: atom_id res chain seq x y z
N MET A 1 29.53 11.51 -15.81
CA MET A 1 28.48 12.52 -16.03
C MET A 1 27.11 11.88 -16.23
N THR A 2 26.96 10.92 -17.15
CA THR A 2 25.69 10.21 -17.44
C THR A 2 25.05 9.52 -16.23
N ILE A 3 25.83 8.78 -15.43
CA ILE A 3 25.32 8.05 -14.25
C ILE A 3 24.74 9.00 -13.19
N LEU A 4 25.32 10.18 -13.04
CA LEU A 4 24.84 11.22 -12.10
C LEU A 4 23.55 11.86 -12.60
N SER A 5 23.44 12.11 -13.91
CA SER A 5 22.21 12.62 -14.53
C SER A 5 21.05 11.62 -14.42
N THR A 6 21.32 10.32 -14.54
CA THR A 6 20.32 9.27 -14.32
C THR A 6 19.90 9.19 -12.85
N PHE A 7 20.82 9.39 -11.90
CA PHE A 7 20.50 9.38 -10.47
C PHE A 7 19.69 10.62 -10.03
N LEU A 8 19.99 11.79 -10.60
CA LEU A 8 19.31 13.05 -10.28
C LEU A 8 17.93 13.17 -10.95
N ALA A 9 17.79 12.61 -12.15
CA ALA A 9 16.50 12.45 -12.80
C ALA A 9 15.81 11.21 -12.22
N ILE A 10 15.34 11.28 -10.96
CA ILE A 10 14.44 10.29 -10.35
C ILE A 10 13.13 10.30 -11.16
N GLY A 11 13.17 9.63 -12.30
CA GLY A 11 12.11 9.61 -13.28
C GLY A 11 11.42 8.26 -13.31
N ALA A 12 10.34 8.19 -14.10
CA ALA A 12 9.63 6.96 -14.42
C ALA A 12 10.53 5.71 -14.70
N PRO A 13 11.69 5.79 -15.38
CA PRO A 13 12.49 4.60 -15.67
C PRO A 13 13.09 3.90 -14.44
N GLN A 14 13.53 4.62 -13.40
CA GLN A 14 14.09 3.95 -12.20
C GLN A 14 13.01 3.27 -11.38
N ILE A 15 11.84 3.91 -11.24
CA ILE A 15 10.69 3.33 -10.55
C ILE A 15 10.27 2.03 -11.26
N ILE A 16 10.22 2.03 -12.59
CA ILE A 16 9.93 0.82 -13.37
C ILE A 16 10.96 -0.27 -13.14
N LEU A 17 12.25 0.06 -13.07
CA LEU A 17 13.31 -0.91 -12.84
C LEU A 17 13.20 -1.55 -11.44
N VAL A 18 12.91 -0.74 -10.40
CA VAL A 18 12.66 -1.24 -9.05
C VAL A 18 11.42 -2.14 -9.02
N VAL A 19 10.32 -1.71 -9.64
CA VAL A 19 9.08 -2.49 -9.72
C VAL A 19 9.32 -3.82 -10.42
N VAL A 20 10.08 -3.84 -11.52
CA VAL A 20 10.46 -5.08 -12.24
C VAL A 20 11.27 -6.02 -11.35
N VAL A 21 12.28 -5.52 -10.62
CA VAL A 21 13.07 -6.35 -9.69
C VAL A 21 12.19 -6.93 -8.59
N VAL A 22 11.31 -6.11 -7.98
CA VAL A 22 10.35 -6.58 -6.97
C VAL A 22 9.39 -7.62 -7.55
N LEU A 23 8.90 -7.42 -8.77
CA LEU A 23 8.03 -8.39 -9.46
C LEU A 23 8.76 -9.71 -9.76
N LEU A 24 10.06 -9.68 -10.07
CA LEU A 24 10.84 -10.90 -10.29
C LEU A 24 11.08 -11.67 -8.99
N LEU A 25 11.33 -10.97 -7.88
CA LEU A 25 11.57 -11.60 -6.57
C LEU A 25 10.29 -12.15 -5.94
N PHE A 26 9.21 -11.36 -5.96
CA PHE A 26 7.95 -11.71 -5.30
C PHE A 26 6.92 -12.34 -6.24
N GLY A 27 7.07 -12.17 -7.55
CA GLY A 27 6.08 -12.58 -8.55
C GLY A 27 4.97 -11.53 -8.71
N GLY A 28 4.48 -11.37 -9.95
CA GLY A 28 3.42 -10.38 -10.27
C GLY A 28 2.08 -10.60 -9.59
N LYS A 29 1.85 -11.79 -9.01
CA LYS A 29 0.61 -12.12 -8.28
C LYS A 29 0.64 -11.77 -6.79
N LYS A 30 1.83 -11.71 -6.16
CA LYS A 30 1.93 -11.45 -4.71
C LYS A 30 1.63 -10.00 -4.34
N ILE A 31 2.00 -9.04 -5.18
CA ILE A 31 1.71 -7.62 -4.91
C ILE A 31 0.19 -7.37 -4.82
N PRO A 32 -0.66 -7.79 -5.79
CA PRO A 32 -2.12 -7.67 -5.68
C PRO A 32 -2.73 -8.45 -4.51
N GLU A 33 -2.18 -9.63 -4.20
CA GLU A 33 -2.67 -10.48 -3.10
C GLU A 33 -2.42 -9.83 -1.73
N LEU A 34 -1.22 -9.29 -1.52
CA LEU A 34 -0.87 -8.52 -0.33
C LEU A 34 -1.70 -7.24 -0.21
N MET A 35 -1.91 -6.51 -1.32
CA MET A 35 -2.76 -5.31 -1.33
C MET A 35 -4.22 -5.64 -0.98
N ARG A 36 -4.75 -6.75 -1.50
CA ARG A 36 -6.10 -7.22 -1.16
C ARG A 36 -6.19 -7.60 0.32
N GLY A 37 -5.22 -8.35 0.84
CA GLY A 37 -5.17 -8.73 2.26
C GLY A 37 -5.10 -7.51 3.19
N LEU A 38 -4.19 -6.57 2.93
CA LEU A 38 -4.10 -5.32 3.68
C LEU A 38 -5.38 -4.49 3.55
N GLY A 39 -5.95 -4.39 2.35
CA GLY A 39 -7.17 -3.62 2.10
C GLY A 39 -8.37 -4.15 2.87
N SER A 40 -8.55 -5.48 2.91
CA SER A 40 -9.59 -6.11 3.72
C SER A 40 -9.38 -5.88 5.22
N GLY A 41 -8.16 -6.04 5.72
CA GLY A 41 -7.84 -5.81 7.13
C GLY A 41 -8.05 -4.35 7.57
N ILE A 42 -7.67 -3.38 6.73
CA ILE A 42 -7.92 -1.94 6.99
C ILE A 42 -9.43 -1.65 6.98
N LYS A 43 -10.19 -2.29 6.09
CA LYS A 43 -11.64 -2.13 6.02
C LYS A 43 -12.32 -2.68 7.28
N GLU A 44 -11.97 -3.89 7.71
CA GLU A 44 -12.49 -4.51 8.93
C GLU A 44 -12.14 -3.69 10.17
N PHE A 45 -10.89 -3.20 10.27
CA PHE A 45 -10.47 -2.32 11.35
C PHE A 45 -11.32 -1.04 11.40
N LYS A 46 -11.53 -0.40 10.25
CA LYS A 46 -12.33 0.83 10.15
C LYS A 46 -13.81 0.60 10.45
N ASP A 47 -14.36 -0.54 10.05
CA ASP A 47 -15.76 -0.89 10.31
C ASP A 47 -15.97 -1.13 11.83
N ALA A 48 -15.05 -1.84 12.49
CA ALA A 48 -15.09 -2.06 13.94
C ALA A 48 -14.95 -0.75 14.73
N SER A 49 -13.98 0.11 14.38
CA SER A 49 -13.81 1.40 15.09
C SER A 49 -15.04 2.31 15.00
N LYS A 50 -15.79 2.26 13.89
CA LYS A 50 -17.03 3.04 13.73
C LYS A 50 -18.18 2.49 14.56
N GLU A 51 -18.24 1.19 14.73
CA GLU A 51 -19.25 0.56 15.58
C GLU A 51 -19.01 0.93 17.05
N ASP A 52 -17.75 0.94 17.49
CA ASP A 52 -17.35 1.40 18.82
C ASP A 52 -17.72 2.88 19.06
N GLU A 53 -17.42 3.78 18.12
CA GLU A 53 -17.81 5.20 18.22
C GLU A 53 -19.34 5.38 18.36
N LYS A 54 -20.11 4.59 17.59
CA LYS A 54 -21.58 4.66 17.60
C LYS A 54 -22.20 4.07 18.88
N LEU A 55 -21.51 3.14 19.53
CA LEU A 55 -21.91 2.57 20.81
C LEU A 55 -21.60 3.52 21.98
N GLU A 56 -20.49 4.27 21.91
CA GLU A 56 -20.17 5.30 22.90
C GLU A 56 -21.14 6.49 22.87
N GLU A 57 -21.60 6.90 21.67
CA GLU A 57 -22.57 8.00 21.52
C GLU A 57 -23.93 7.65 22.14
N LYS A 58 -24.41 6.41 21.96
CA LYS A 58 -25.68 5.94 22.53
C LYS A 58 -25.68 5.74 24.05
N LYS A 59 -24.51 5.69 24.69
CA LYS A 59 -24.38 5.48 26.14
C LYS A 59 -24.29 6.80 26.94
N LYS A 60 -24.22 7.93 26.24
CA LYS A 60 -24.10 9.28 26.80
C LYS A 60 -25.41 10.09 26.75
N GLU A 61 -26.46 9.57 26.13
CA GLU A 61 -27.85 10.08 26.19
C GLU A 61 -28.65 9.42 27.32
#